data_AF-A0A0Q0GB87-F1
#
_entry.id   AF-A0A0Q0GB87-F1
#
_cell.length_a   1.000
_cell.length_b   1.000
_cell.length_c   1.000
_cell.angle_alpha   90.00
_cell.angle_beta   90.00
_cell.angle_gamma   90.00
#
_symmetry.space_group_name_H-M   'P 1'
#
loop_
_entity.id
_entity.type
_entity.pdbx_description
1 polymer ?
#
loop_
_entity_poly.entity_id
_entity_poly.type
_entity_poly.pdbx_seq_one_letter_code
_entity_poly.pdbx_strand_id
1 'polypeptide(L)'
;MFGENSFKELAIYREADSTWLFLVVDSAPKEMKSLMSTSQLKATSLVSLTPETMGFRWEANGFNEILFTVPGKYTFYNSDNLESEMGGYKCDIAITRS
;
A
#
# COMPACT_ATOMS: atom_id res chain seq x y z
N MET A 1 -0.08 8.13 22.91
CA MET A 1 -0.99 6.98 22.80
C MET A 1 -1.61 7.06 21.42
N PHE A 2 -1.14 6.26 20.45
CA PHE A 2 -1.81 6.18 19.15
C PHE A 2 -3.14 5.46 19.40
N GLY A 3 -4.26 6.18 19.29
CA GLY A 3 -5.59 5.70 19.65
C GLY A 3 -6.03 4.48 18.85
N GLU A 4 -6.99 3.74 19.38
CA GLU A 4 -7.44 2.38 19.03
C GLU A 4 -7.96 2.13 17.60
N ASN A 5 -7.62 2.96 16.61
CA ASN A 5 -8.01 2.79 15.21
C ASN A 5 -6.78 2.75 14.31
N SER A 6 -6.07 1.63 14.30
CA SER A 6 -5.19 1.33 13.17
C SER A 6 -6.07 0.97 11.96
N PHE A 7 -5.69 1.51 10.82
CA PHE A 7 -6.41 1.37 9.55
C PHE A 7 -6.33 -0.04 8.98
N LYS A 8 -7.25 -0.35 8.07
CA LYS A 8 -7.40 -1.69 7.48
C LYS A 8 -6.78 -1.86 6.11
N GLU A 9 -6.60 -0.77 5.38
CA GLU A 9 -6.10 -0.81 4.00
C GLU A 9 -4.84 0.03 3.83
N LEU A 10 -3.98 -0.45 2.93
CA LEU A 10 -2.68 0.15 2.63
C LEU A 10 -2.42 0.05 1.13
N ALA A 11 -2.15 1.20 0.52
CA ALA A 11 -1.72 1.29 -0.86
C ALA A 11 -0.60 2.32 -1.04
N ILE A 12 0.07 2.24 -2.17
CA ILE A 12 1.10 3.15 -2.61
C ILE A 12 0.73 3.66 -3.98
N TYR A 13 0.74 4.97 -4.15
CA TYR A 13 0.71 5.60 -5.45
C TYR A 13 2.13 5.91 -5.90
N ARG A 14 2.54 5.40 -7.07
CA ARG A 14 3.79 5.76 -7.73
C ARG A 14 3.51 6.85 -8.75
N GLU A 15 4.13 8.01 -8.57
CA GLU A 15 3.86 9.18 -9.42
C GLU A 15 4.45 9.03 -10.83
N ALA A 16 5.58 8.34 -10.97
CA ALA A 16 6.34 8.25 -12.22
C ALA A 16 5.54 7.68 -13.40
N ASP A 17 4.59 6.78 -13.13
CA ASP A 17 3.74 6.12 -14.13
C ASP A 17 2.27 6.06 -13.67
N SER A 18 1.87 6.95 -12.75
CA SER A 18 0.52 7.05 -12.21
C SER A 18 -0.09 5.73 -11.75
N THR A 19 0.72 4.85 -11.17
CA THR A 19 0.30 3.49 -10.80
C THR A 19 -0.10 3.40 -9.35
N TRP A 20 -1.24 2.75 -9.10
CA TRP A 20 -1.64 2.31 -7.76
C TRP A 20 -1.17 0.87 -7.49
N LEU A 21 -0.45 0.71 -6.39
CA LEU A 21 0.08 -0.54 -5.88
C LEU A 21 -0.57 -0.82 -4.53
N PHE A 22 -1.48 -1.78 -4.51
CA PHE A 22 -2.21 -2.16 -3.30
C PHE A 22 -1.42 -3.20 -2.52
N LEU A 23 -1.29 -3.01 -1.22
CA LEU A 23 -0.54 -3.90 -0.32
C LEU A 23 -1.50 -4.70 0.55
N VAL A 24 -2.55 -4.05 1.05
CA VAL A 24 -3.58 -4.65 1.90
C VAL A 24 -4.94 -4.04 1.56
N VAL A 25 -5.91 -4.86 1.21
CA VAL A 25 -7.32 -4.47 0.96
C VAL A 25 -8.26 -5.57 1.44
N ASP A 26 -9.50 -5.20 1.80
CA ASP A 26 -10.47 -6.17 2.34
C ASP A 26 -10.99 -7.14 1.27
N SER A 27 -11.20 -6.64 0.04
CA SER A 27 -11.70 -7.41 -1.10
C SER A 27 -10.61 -7.66 -2.15
N ALA A 28 -9.49 -8.22 -1.74
CA ALA A 28 -8.37 -8.54 -2.65
C ALA A 28 -8.79 -9.57 -3.73
N PRO A 29 -8.42 -9.35 -5.01
CA PRO A 29 -8.50 -10.38 -6.05
C PRO A 29 -7.70 -11.64 -5.65
N LYS A 30 -8.06 -12.81 -6.18
CA LYS A 30 -7.41 -14.08 -5.82
C LYS A 30 -5.93 -14.11 -6.20
N GLU A 31 -5.57 -13.36 -7.24
CA GLU A 31 -4.24 -13.26 -7.80
C GLU A 31 -3.33 -12.34 -6.96
N MET A 32 -3.92 -11.47 -6.13
CA MET A 32 -3.19 -10.54 -5.30
C MET A 32 -2.50 -11.27 -4.15
N LYS A 33 -1.17 -11.19 -4.14
CA LYS A 33 -0.34 -11.51 -2.98
C LYS A 33 -0.31 -10.30 -2.05
N SER A 34 -1.26 -10.25 -1.11
CA SER A 34 -1.31 -9.20 -0.08
C SER A 34 -0.11 -9.29 0.85
N LEU A 35 0.35 -8.14 1.34
CA LEU A 35 1.43 -8.04 2.33
C LEU A 35 1.06 -8.72 3.66
N MET A 36 -0.19 -8.54 4.08
CA MET A 36 -0.81 -9.14 5.27
C MET A 36 -2.34 -9.03 5.15
N SER A 37 -3.10 -9.60 6.09
CA SER A 37 -4.55 -9.38 6.15
C SER A 37 -4.92 -8.01 6.71
N THR A 38 -6.14 -7.54 6.43
CA THR A 38 -6.69 -6.29 7.02
C THR A 38 -6.72 -6.35 8.55
N SER A 39 -6.99 -7.52 9.13
CA SER A 39 -6.95 -7.74 10.58
C SER A 39 -5.54 -7.64 11.16
N GLN A 40 -4.52 -8.13 10.44
CA GLN A 40 -3.12 -8.00 10.84
C GLN A 40 -2.65 -6.55 10.76
N LEU A 41 -3.02 -5.83 9.69
CA LEU A 41 -2.71 -4.41 9.57
C LEU A 41 -3.35 -3.61 10.71
N LYS A 42 -4.62 -3.89 11.03
CA LYS A 42 -5.32 -3.24 12.14
C LYS A 42 -4.65 -3.49 13.50
N ALA A 43 -4.03 -4.67 13.68
CA ALA A 43 -3.38 -5.05 14.93
C ALA A 43 -1.92 -4.58 15.04
N THR A 44 -1.30 -4.12 13.96
CA THR A 44 0.11 -3.69 13.97
C THR A 44 0.27 -2.20 14.20
N SER A 45 1.36 -1.83 14.86
CA SER A 45 1.83 -0.44 14.97
C SER A 45 2.98 -0.12 14.00
N LEU A 46 3.54 -1.15 13.36
CA LEU A 46 4.67 -1.02 12.44
C LEU A 46 4.49 -1.97 11.25
N VAL A 47 4.67 -1.42 10.05
CA VAL A 47 4.75 -2.20 8.81
C VAL A 47 6.18 -2.09 8.28
N SER A 48 6.85 -3.22 8.15
CA SER A 48 8.20 -3.30 7.59
C SER A 48 8.13 -3.69 6.12
N LEU A 49 8.74 -2.88 5.25
CA LEU A 49 8.90 -3.18 3.83
C LEU A 49 10.33 -3.65 3.59
N THR A 50 10.46 -4.74 2.86
CA THR A 50 11.73 -5.33 2.41
C THR A 50 11.95 -5.05 0.92
N PRO A 51 13.18 -5.24 0.40
CA PRO A 51 13.45 -5.14 -1.04
C PRO A 51 12.64 -6.12 -1.91
N GLU A 52 12.07 -7.16 -1.30
CA GLU A 52 11.25 -8.18 -1.97
C GLU A 52 9.76 -7.90 -1.83
N THR A 53 9.37 -6.86 -1.09
CA THR A 53 7.96 -6.55 -0.86
C THR A 53 7.30 -6.19 -2.18
N MET A 54 6.14 -6.79 -2.41
CA MET A 54 5.37 -6.60 -3.62
C MET A 54 4.11 -5.79 -3.34
N GLY A 55 3.68 -5.01 -4.33
CA GLY A 55 2.35 -4.41 -4.40
C GLY A 55 1.60 -4.95 -5.60
N PHE A 56 0.28 -5.02 -5.53
CA PHE A 56 -0.56 -5.44 -6.64
C PHE A 56 -1.01 -4.22 -7.45
N ARG A 57 -0.72 -4.21 -8.75
CA ARG A 57 -1.20 -3.19 -9.68
C ARG A 57 -2.69 -3.31 -9.89
N TRP A 58 -3.45 -2.30 -9.49
CA TRP A 58 -4.92 -2.31 -9.60
C TRP A 58 -5.41 -1.78 -10.94
N GLU A 59 -5.25 -2.62 -11.96
CA GLU A 59 -5.61 -2.31 -13.34
C GLU A 59 -6.15 -3.56 -14.06
N ALA A 60 -6.60 -3.39 -15.31
CA ALA A 60 -7.02 -4.52 -16.14
C ALA A 60 -5.84 -5.48 -16.35
N ASN A 61 -5.99 -6.75 -15.93
CA ASN A 61 -4.91 -7.75 -15.84
C ASN A 61 -3.82 -7.41 -14.79
N GLY A 62 -4.24 -6.84 -13.67
CA GLY A 62 -3.37 -6.54 -12.53
C GLY A 62 -2.49 -7.72 -12.09
N PHE A 63 -1.28 -7.39 -11.62
CA PHE A 63 -0.29 -8.35 -11.17
C PHE A 63 0.53 -7.77 -10.01
N ASN A 64 1.18 -8.64 -9.24
CA ASN A 64 2.12 -8.22 -8.22
C ASN A 64 3.47 -7.84 -8.85
N GLU A 65 4.00 -6.68 -8.46
CA GLU A 65 5.37 -6.27 -8.78
C GLU A 65 6.14 -5.86 -7.52
N ILE A 66 7.47 -5.97 -7.58
CA ILE A 66 8.36 -5.51 -6.51
C ILE A 66 8.26 -3.99 -6.39
N LEU A 67 8.12 -3.50 -5.16
CA LEU A 67 8.07 -2.08 -4.86
C LEU A 67 9.43 -1.40 -5.13
N PHE A 68 9.41 -0.09 -5.37
CA PHE A 68 10.62 0.76 -5.46
C PHE A 68 11.65 0.39 -6.55
N THR A 69 11.22 -0.35 -7.57
CA THR A 69 12.04 -0.65 -8.76
C THR A 69 12.25 0.56 -9.68
N VAL A 70 11.43 1.59 -9.52
CA VAL A 70 11.47 2.84 -10.30
C VAL A 70 11.82 3.99 -9.36
N PRO A 71 12.87 4.79 -9.63
CA PRO A 71 13.14 5.97 -8.82
C PRO A 71 12.04 7.02 -9.01
N GLY A 72 11.74 7.78 -7.97
CA GLY A 72 10.72 8.83 -8.03
C GLY A 72 9.95 8.99 -6.72
N LYS A 73 8.88 9.78 -6.78
CA LYS A 73 7.99 10.02 -5.65
C LYS A 73 6.95 8.90 -5.53
N TYR A 74 6.78 8.45 -4.29
CA TYR A 74 5.75 7.50 -3.89
C TYR A 74 4.94 8.09 -2.74
N THR A 75 3.62 7.96 -2.80
CA THR A 75 2.72 8.36 -1.71
C THR A 75 2.07 7.12 -1.13
N PHE A 76 2.32 6.85 0.14
CA PHE A 76 1.61 5.84 0.91
C PHE A 76 0.26 6.38 1.33
N TYR A 77 -0.76 5.54 1.25
CA TYR A 77 -2.11 5.79 1.74
C TYR A 77 -2.48 4.71 2.73
N ASN A 78 -2.91 5.12 3.92
CA ASN A 78 -3.38 4.21 4.95
C ASN A 78 -4.73 4.73 5.48
N SER A 79 -5.79 3.95 5.25
CA SER A 79 -7.17 4.31 5.59
C SER A 79 -8.00 3.05 5.90
N ASP A 80 -9.21 3.22 6.45
CA ASP A 80 -10.11 2.09 6.69
C ASP A 80 -10.77 1.60 5.40
N ASN A 81 -10.82 2.47 4.39
CA ASN A 81 -11.27 2.19 3.03
C ASN A 81 -10.60 3.20 2.08
N LEU A 82 -9.79 2.72 1.14
CA LEU A 82 -9.02 3.53 0.18
C LEU A 82 -9.90 4.23 -0.87
N GLU A 83 -11.11 3.74 -1.10
CA GLU A 83 -12.08 4.34 -2.04
C GLU A 83 -12.95 5.42 -1.39
N SER A 84 -12.87 5.56 -0.06
CA SER A 84 -13.78 6.41 0.70
C SER A 84 -13.17 7.77 1.08
N GLU A 85 -14.02 8.77 1.25
CA GLU A 85 -13.67 10.06 1.84
C GLU A 85 -13.53 10.00 3.37
N MET A 86 -13.60 8.81 3.99
CA MET A 86 -13.60 8.64 5.46
C MET A 86 -12.29 9.05 6.15
N GLY A 87 -11.34 9.63 5.40
CA GLY A 87 -10.06 10.10 5.91
C GLY A 87 -9.02 8.98 6.02
N GLY A 88 -7.80 9.39 6.33
CA GLY A 88 -6.66 8.49 6.41
C GLY A 88 -5.36 9.29 6.54
N TYR A 89 -4.24 8.59 6.55
CA TYR A 89 -2.92 9.20 6.49
C TYR A 89 -2.30 9.02 5.13
N LYS A 90 -1.57 10.05 4.72
CA LYS A 90 -0.66 9.99 3.58
C LYS A 90 0.77 10.27 4.01
N CYS A 91 1.70 9.55 3.43
CA CYS A 91 3.13 9.78 3.63
C CYS A 91 3.82 9.80 2.27
N ASP A 92 4.55 10.88 2.00
CA ASP A 92 5.30 11.03 0.77
C ASP A 92 6.76 10.61 1.00
N ILE A 93 7.29 9.77 0.12
CA ILE A 93 8.71 9.42 0.10
C ILE A 93 9.29 9.64 -1.29
N ALA A 94 10.60 9.88 -1.35
CA ALA A 94 11.36 9.92 -2.59
C ALA A 94 12.35 8.76 -2.63
N ILE A 95 12.26 7.94 -3.67
CA ILE A 95 13.21 6.86 -3.96
C ILE A 95 14.24 7.39 -4.95
N THR A 96 15.51 7.40 -4.55
CA THR A 96 16.64 7.78 -5.39
C THR A 96 17.44 6.54 -5.79
N ARG A 97 18.05 6.56 -6.98
CA ARG A 97 19.11 5.57 -7.30
C ARG A 97 20.32 5.89 -6.42
N SER A 98 20.83 4.87 -5.75
CA SER A 98 22.16 4.86 -5.14
C SER A 98 23.24 4.65 -6.20
#